data_AF-A0AAU7ASM0-F1
#
_entry.id   AF-A0AAU7ASM0-F1
#
_cell.length_a   1.000
_cell.length_b   1.000
_cell.length_c   1.000
_cell.angle_alpha   90.00
_cell.angle_beta   90.00
_cell.angle_gamma   90.00
#
_symmetry.space_group_name_H-M   'P 1'
#
loop_
_entity.id
_entity.type
_entity.pdbx_description
1 polymer ?
#
loop_
_entity_poly.entity_id
_entity_poly.type
_entity_poly.pdbx_seq_one_letter_code
_entity_poly.pdbx_strand_id
1 'polypeptide(L)'
;MSEKDQHAEEQADDREEMRRFEEQDELPSDLSKWPDGKAKNRTFATSEDKPYGEGLTAKLGPELTRHEDGSVSIDGEKVDNPEDYKAEPIQSPIEKISAERLQADG
;
A
#
# COMPACT_ATOMS: atom_id res chain seq x y z
N MET A 1 -11.11 -22.31 -21.00
CA MET A 1 -10.57 -21.07 -20.41
C MET A 1 -9.98 -21.43 -19.06
N SER A 2 -8.76 -20.96 -18.80
CA SER A 2 -8.10 -21.13 -17.50
C SER A 2 -8.57 -20.07 -16.52
N GLU A 3 -8.42 -20.31 -15.22
CA GLU A 3 -8.73 -19.35 -14.14
C GLU A 3 -7.97 -18.02 -14.32
N LYS A 4 -6.74 -18.09 -14.85
CA LYS A 4 -5.92 -16.93 -15.21
C LYS A 4 -6.51 -16.11 -16.36
N ASP A 5 -7.17 -16.76 -17.32
CA ASP A 5 -7.81 -16.09 -18.46
C ASP A 5 -9.08 -15.38 -17.98
N GLN A 6 -9.86 -16.02 -17.11
CA GLN A 6 -11.06 -15.41 -16.50
C GLN A 6 -10.72 -14.17 -15.67
N HIS A 7 -9.67 -14.24 -14.85
CA HIS A 7 -9.25 -13.10 -14.03
C HIS A 7 -8.67 -11.94 -14.87
N ALA A 8 -8.08 -12.24 -16.03
CA ALA A 8 -7.61 -11.22 -16.96
C ALA A 8 -8.78 -10.53 -17.68
N GLU A 9 -9.79 -11.30 -18.09
CA GLU A 9 -11.02 -10.80 -18.72
C GLU A 9 -11.82 -9.92 -17.75
N GLU A 10 -12.05 -10.38 -16.51
CA GLU A 10 -12.71 -9.57 -15.46
C GLU A 10 -11.96 -8.24 -15.20
N GLN A 11 -10.63 -8.24 -15.26
CA GLN A 11 -9.85 -7.01 -15.07
C GLN A 11 -9.94 -6.07 -16.26
N ALA A 12 -10.08 -6.60 -17.47
CA ALA A 12 -10.28 -5.79 -18.66
C ALA A 12 -11.64 -5.10 -18.62
N ASP A 13 -12.70 -5.84 -18.25
CA ASP A 13 -14.06 -5.31 -18.10
C ASP A 13 -14.12 -4.20 -17.04
N ASP A 14 -13.56 -4.44 -15.85
CA ASP A 14 -13.53 -3.43 -14.78
C ASP A 14 -12.73 -2.18 -15.21
N ARG A 15 -11.64 -2.36 -15.98
CA ARG A 15 -10.82 -1.24 -16.48
C ARG A 15 -11.56 -0.44 -17.54
N GLU A 16 -12.33 -1.09 -18.40
CA GLU A 16 -13.17 -0.42 -19.39
C GLU A 16 -14.30 0.36 -18.73
N GLU A 17 -14.95 -0.21 -17.71
CA GLU A 17 -15.98 0.48 -16.94
C GLU A 17 -15.43 1.77 -16.33
N MET A 18 -14.30 1.72 -15.63
CA MET A 18 -13.69 2.92 -15.04
C MET A 18 -13.25 3.95 -16.08
N ARG A 19 -12.70 3.52 -17.22
CA ARG A 19 -12.32 4.44 -18.31
C ARG A 19 -13.53 5.24 -18.82
N ARG A 20 -14.71 4.61 -18.92
CA ARG A 20 -15.94 5.33 -19.33
C ARG A 20 -16.33 6.42 -18.34
N PHE A 21 -16.00 6.29 -17.05
CA PHE A 21 -16.20 7.36 -16.08
C PHE A 21 -15.11 8.43 -16.20
N GLU A 22 -13.84 8.04 -16.39
CA GLU A 22 -12.73 8.98 -16.57
C GLU A 22 -12.87 9.89 -17.79
N GLU A 23 -13.50 9.40 -18.86
CA GLU A 23 -13.74 10.14 -20.10
C GLU A 23 -14.98 11.05 -20.06
N GLN A 24 -15.80 11.00 -19.00
CA GLN A 24 -16.97 11.87 -18.85
C GLN A 24 -16.56 13.28 -18.41
N ASP A 25 -17.09 14.31 -19.07
CA ASP A 25 -16.90 15.71 -18.66
C ASP A 25 -17.51 15.99 -17.27
N GLU A 26 -18.58 15.29 -16.89
CA GLU A 26 -19.26 15.44 -15.60
C GLU A 26 -19.50 14.07 -14.97
N LEU A 27 -18.87 13.85 -13.81
CA LEU A 27 -19.02 12.60 -13.04
C LEU A 27 -20.36 12.56 -12.30
N PRO A 28 -20.90 11.36 -12.00
CA PRO A 28 -22.14 11.25 -11.24
C PRO A 28 -21.99 11.82 -9.83
N SER A 29 -22.88 12.74 -9.48
CA SER A 29 -22.99 13.28 -8.12
C SER A 29 -23.68 12.33 -7.13
N ASP A 30 -24.47 11.38 -7.65
CA ASP A 30 -25.17 10.36 -6.88
C ASP A 30 -24.32 9.08 -6.80
N LEU A 31 -24.01 8.65 -5.58
CA LEU A 31 -23.22 7.44 -5.30
C LEU A 31 -23.85 6.16 -5.86
N SER A 32 -25.18 6.12 -6.04
CA SER A 32 -25.87 4.96 -6.62
C SER A 32 -25.59 4.77 -8.12
N LYS A 33 -25.05 5.80 -8.79
CA LYS A 33 -24.69 5.77 -10.20
C LYS A 33 -23.23 5.43 -10.46
N TRP A 34 -22.44 5.29 -9.40
CA TRP A 34 -21.08 4.78 -9.48
C TRP A 34 -21.09 3.25 -9.62
N PRO A 35 -20.03 2.64 -10.16
CA PRO A 35 -19.87 1.19 -10.20
C PRO A 35 -20.10 0.57 -8.81
N ASP A 36 -20.95 -0.45 -8.75
CA ASP A 36 -21.18 -1.27 -7.55
C ASP A 36 -20.35 -2.57 -7.55
N GLY A 37 -19.71 -2.88 -8.68
CA GLY A 37 -18.89 -4.06 -8.91
C GLY A 37 -17.46 -3.99 -8.35
N LYS A 38 -16.65 -4.98 -8.72
CA LYS A 38 -15.23 -5.10 -8.28
C LYS A 38 -14.41 -3.88 -8.71
N ALA A 39 -14.75 -3.26 -9.84
CA ALA A 39 -14.13 -2.04 -10.37
C ALA A 39 -13.96 -0.94 -9.30
N LYS A 40 -14.94 -0.77 -8.40
CA LYS A 40 -14.89 0.25 -7.33
C LYS A 40 -13.69 0.11 -6.38
N ASN A 41 -13.25 -1.12 -6.11
CA ASN A 41 -12.19 -1.40 -5.14
C ASN A 41 -10.90 -1.92 -5.80
N ARG A 42 -10.88 -1.99 -7.13
CA ARG A 42 -9.75 -2.55 -7.87
C ARG A 42 -8.79 -1.43 -8.22
N THR A 43 -7.55 -1.57 -7.76
CA THR A 43 -6.48 -0.66 -8.16
C THR A 43 -5.90 -1.16 -9.47
N PHE A 44 -5.99 -0.36 -10.52
CA PHE A 44 -5.34 -0.63 -11.79
C PHE A 44 -3.93 -0.08 -11.74
N ALA A 45 -2.95 -0.95 -11.46
CA ALA A 45 -1.57 -0.58 -11.70
C ALA A 45 -1.43 -0.19 -13.19
N THR A 46 -0.79 0.93 -13.43
CA THR A 46 -0.32 1.30 -14.76
C THR A 46 0.92 0.48 -15.09
N SER A 47 1.23 0.25 -16.37
CA SER A 47 2.47 -0.44 -16.75
C SER A 47 3.73 0.33 -16.34
N GLU A 48 3.58 1.59 -15.93
CA GLU A 48 4.66 2.44 -15.42
C GLU A 48 4.81 2.37 -13.90
N ASP A 49 3.87 1.73 -13.19
CA ASP A 49 3.98 1.52 -11.75
C ASP A 49 5.07 0.48 -11.48
N LYS A 50 6.22 0.98 -11.07
CA LYS A 50 7.35 0.16 -10.66
C LYS A 50 7.09 -0.39 -9.25
N PRO A 51 7.47 -1.65 -8.97
CA PRO A 51 7.34 -2.19 -7.63
C PRO A 51 8.12 -1.33 -6.62
N TYR A 52 7.73 -1.44 -5.35
CA TYR A 52 8.47 -0.82 -4.28
C TYR A 52 9.93 -1.30 -4.31
N GLY A 53 10.90 -0.40 -4.22
CA GLY A 53 12.32 -0.69 -4.42
C GLY A 53 12.81 -0.40 -5.85
N GLU A 54 11.90 -0.17 -6.80
CA GLU A 54 12.24 0.26 -8.17
C GLU A 54 11.85 1.72 -8.45
N GLY A 55 12.46 2.31 -9.48
CA GLY A 55 12.09 3.65 -9.96
C GLY A 55 12.36 4.78 -8.97
N LEU A 56 11.35 5.61 -8.69
CA LEU A 56 11.46 6.68 -7.70
C LEU A 56 11.60 6.12 -6.28
N THR A 57 10.95 4.99 -6.00
CA THR A 57 10.97 4.38 -4.66
C THR A 57 12.32 3.75 -4.31
N ALA A 58 13.14 3.40 -5.31
CA ALA A 58 14.54 2.99 -5.12
C ALA A 58 15.41 4.04 -4.40
N LYS A 59 14.96 5.31 -4.33
CA LYS A 59 15.67 6.38 -3.61
C LYS A 59 15.20 6.57 -2.17
N LEU A 60 14.13 5.89 -1.74
CA LEU A 60 13.52 6.09 -0.43
C LEU A 60 14.27 5.38 0.71
N GLY A 61 15.32 4.63 0.38
CA GLY A 61 16.15 3.90 1.32
C GLY A 61 16.32 2.44 0.91
N PRO A 62 17.01 1.63 1.73
CA PRO A 62 17.19 0.22 1.49
C PRO A 62 15.84 -0.52 1.40
N GLU A 63 15.77 -1.52 0.52
CA GLU A 63 14.61 -2.40 0.40
C GLU A 63 14.61 -3.41 1.56
N LEU A 64 13.61 -3.30 2.44
CA LEU A 64 13.43 -4.23 3.56
C LEU A 64 12.41 -5.31 3.18
N THR A 65 12.85 -6.57 3.25
CA THR A 65 11.99 -7.74 3.04
C THR A 65 11.93 -8.56 4.32
N ARG A 66 10.72 -8.77 4.84
CA ARG A 66 10.48 -9.65 5.99
C ARG A 66 10.00 -11.01 5.49
N HIS A 67 10.68 -12.06 5.90
CA HIS A 67 10.37 -13.44 5.53
C HIS A 67 9.40 -14.09 6.53
N GLU A 68 8.75 -15.18 6.12
CA GLU A 68 7.80 -15.92 6.97
C GLU A 68 8.47 -16.53 8.21
N ASP A 69 9.75 -16.90 8.09
CA ASP A 69 10.57 -17.42 9.19
C ASP A 69 10.96 -16.32 10.22
N GLY A 70 10.56 -15.08 9.99
CA GLY A 70 10.88 -13.92 10.83
C GLY A 70 12.24 -13.29 10.54
N SER A 71 13.02 -13.83 9.61
CA SER A 71 14.26 -13.18 9.17
C SER A 71 13.99 -11.94 8.32
N VAL A 72 14.98 -11.08 8.22
CA VAL A 72 14.93 -9.84 7.43
C VAL A 72 16.05 -9.86 6.41
N SER A 73 15.75 -9.37 5.21
CA SER A 73 16.75 -9.03 4.21
C SER A 73 16.71 -7.53 3.93
N ILE A 74 17.90 -6.96 3.70
CA ILE A 74 18.11 -5.58 3.29
C ILE A 74 18.79 -5.61 1.93
N ASP A 75 18.17 -4.98 0.93
CA ASP A 75 18.65 -4.98 -0.46
C ASP A 75 18.94 -6.42 -0.99
N GLY A 76 18.13 -7.38 -0.55
CA GLY A 76 18.28 -8.80 -0.91
C GLY A 76 19.28 -9.60 -0.08
N GLU A 77 20.06 -8.96 0.80
CA GLU A 77 21.00 -9.64 1.69
C GLU A 77 20.37 -9.94 3.06
N LYS A 78 20.39 -11.21 3.49
CA LYS A 78 19.86 -11.62 4.81
C LYS A 78 20.77 -11.07 5.91
N VAL A 79 20.19 -10.32 6.85
CA VAL A 79 20.95 -9.71 7.96
C VAL A 79 20.98 -10.62 9.18
N ASP A 80 22.10 -10.58 9.91
CA ASP A 80 22.27 -11.38 11.13
C ASP A 80 21.46 -10.86 12.31
N ASN A 81 21.29 -9.52 12.41
CA ASN A 81 20.55 -8.87 13.48
C ASN A 81 19.45 -7.96 12.93
N PRO A 82 18.21 -8.47 12.74
CA PRO A 82 17.10 -7.68 12.21
C PRO A 82 16.64 -6.56 13.14
N GLU A 83 16.99 -6.62 14.43
CA GLU A 83 16.59 -5.61 15.43
C GLU A 83 17.24 -4.24 15.17
N ASP A 84 18.41 -4.20 14.54
CA ASP A 84 19.14 -2.95 14.25
C ASP A 84 18.41 -2.04 13.24
N TYR A 85 17.43 -2.59 12.52
CA TYR A 85 16.63 -1.88 11.52
C TYR A 85 15.25 -1.44 12.05
N LYS A 86 14.94 -1.75 13.32
CA LYS A 86 13.70 -1.28 13.94
C LYS A 86 13.84 0.17 14.39
N ALA A 87 12.91 1.02 13.96
CA ALA A 87 12.75 2.33 14.56
C ALA A 87 12.28 2.21 16.02
N GLU A 88 12.53 3.23 16.83
CA GLU A 88 11.97 3.30 18.17
C GLU A 88 10.43 3.22 18.11
N PRO A 89 9.79 2.56 19.09
CA PRO A 89 8.34 2.52 19.16
C PRO A 89 7.75 3.94 19.15
N ILE A 90 6.75 4.15 18.29
CA ILE A 90 6.03 5.42 18.27
C ILE A 90 5.26 5.53 19.58
N GLN A 91 5.68 6.44 20.45
CA GLN A 91 4.96 6.73 21.69
C GLN A 91 3.53 7.15 21.39
N SER A 92 2.57 6.49 22.03
CA SER A 92 1.18 6.87 21.92
C SER A 92 0.95 8.27 22.53
N PRO A 93 -0.05 9.04 22.06
CA PRO A 93 -0.40 10.33 22.66
C PRO A 93 -0.72 10.22 24.16
N ILE A 94 -1.28 9.08 24.60
CA ILE A 94 -1.65 8.82 26.00
C ILE A 94 -0.38 8.65 26.87
N GLU A 95 0.65 8.00 26.36
CA GLU A 95 1.92 7.84 27.07
C GLU A 95 2.70 9.16 27.19
N LYS A 96 2.66 10.01 26.14
CA LYS A 96 3.29 11.34 26.17
C LYS A 96 2.68 12.25 27.25
N ILE A 97 1.35 12.27 27.35
CA ILE A 97 0.63 13.06 28.37
C ILE A 97 0.96 12.56 29.79
N SER A 98 1.13 11.24 29.95
CA SER A 98 1.45 10.63 31.24
C SER A 98 2.88 10.98 31.69
N ALA A 99 3.83 11.01 30.76
CA ALA A 99 5.22 11.40 31.03
C ALA A 99 5.36 12.89 31.42
N GLU A 100 4.59 13.78 30.80
CA GLU A 100 4.63 15.22 31.08
C GLU A 100 4.01 15.57 32.45
N ARG A 101 2.92 14.87 32.84
CA ARG A 101 2.30 15.05 34.16
C ARG A 101 3.18 14.58 35.31
N LEU A 102 3.96 13.52 35.12
CA LEU A 102 4.92 13.03 36.12
C LEU A 102 6.09 14.00 36.37
N GLN A 103 6.41 14.88 35.42
CA GLN A 103 7.47 15.89 35.55
C GLN A 103 6.97 17.21 36.17
N ALA A 104 5.65 17.45 36.20
CA ALA A 104 5.06 18.67 36.77
C ALA A 104 4.77 18.58 38.28
N ASP A 105 4.76 17.37 38.85
CA ASP A 105 4.54 17.11 40.29
C ASP A 105 5.86 16.82 41.06
N GLY A 106 7.02 17.18 40.49
CA GLY A 106 8.35 17.03 41.09
C GLY A 106 8.91 18.32 41.69
#